data_AF-A0A7L2CZL2-F1
#
_entry.id   AF-A0A7L2CZL2-F1
#
_cell.length_a   1.000
_cell.length_b   1.000
_cell.length_c   1.000
_cell.angle_alpha   90.00
_cell.angle_beta   90.00
_cell.angle_gamma   90.00
#
_symmetry.space_group_name_H-M   'P 1'
#
loop_
_entity.id
_entity.type
_entity.pdbx_description
1 polymer ?
#
loop_
_entity_poly.entity_id
_entity_poly.type
_entity_poly.pdbx_seq_one_letter_code
_entity_poly.pdbx_strand_id
1 'polypeptide(L)'
;QGLKPLAPTESPHPIFGTSKPAPGLPASHPSLSTNKVPDLQKIFQRSDGLPVHLKRGYPDRMLYRTTMALTIGGTIYCLIALYIASQPKNQ
;
A
#
# COMPACT_ATOMS: atom_id res chain seq x y z
N GLN A 1 -7.80 50.55 -10.27
CA GLN A 1 -6.58 49.97 -10.88
C GLN A 1 -6.20 48.74 -10.07
N GLY A 2 -6.28 47.56 -10.68
CA GLY A 2 -6.07 46.27 -10.01
C GLY A 2 -4.60 45.90 -9.91
N LEU A 3 -4.22 45.31 -8.78
CA LEU A 3 -2.92 44.68 -8.56
C LEU A 3 -3.04 43.18 -8.90
N LYS A 4 -2.28 42.74 -9.90
CA LYS A 4 -2.21 41.35 -10.36
C LYS A 4 -1.55 40.46 -9.30
N PRO A 5 -2.08 39.27 -9.00
CA PRO A 5 -1.36 38.25 -8.24
C PRO A 5 -0.25 37.65 -9.10
N LEU A 6 1.01 37.80 -8.71
CA LEU A 6 2.15 37.06 -9.28
C LEU A 6 2.92 36.36 -8.17
N ALA A 7 2.54 35.11 -7.90
CA ALA A 7 3.47 34.07 -7.50
C ALA A 7 2.83 32.74 -7.92
N PRO A 8 3.44 31.96 -8.84
CA PRO A 8 2.95 30.62 -9.12
C PRO A 8 3.09 29.78 -7.86
N THR A 9 2.01 29.15 -7.42
CA THR A 9 2.07 28.06 -6.44
C THR A 9 2.85 26.91 -7.08
N GLU A 10 4.17 26.94 -6.95
CA GLU A 10 5.01 25.81 -7.30
C GLU A 10 4.82 24.73 -6.23
N SER A 11 4.02 23.71 -6.58
CA SER A 11 3.88 22.51 -5.77
C SER A 11 5.27 21.90 -5.55
N PRO A 12 5.66 21.49 -4.32
CA PRO A 12 6.99 20.97 -4.03
C PRO A 12 7.37 19.91 -5.06
N HIS A 13 8.55 20.07 -5.66
CA HIS A 13 9.05 19.10 -6.61
C HIS A 13 9.15 17.72 -5.94
N PRO A 14 8.51 16.69 -6.50
CA PRO A 14 8.69 15.33 -6.01
C PRO A 14 10.16 14.92 -6.19
N ILE A 15 10.90 14.88 -5.08
CA ILE A 15 12.34 14.59 -4.98
C ILE A 15 12.71 13.25 -5.65
N PHE A 16 11.73 12.35 -5.80
CA PHE A 16 11.94 10.99 -6.28
C PHE A 16 11.94 10.80 -7.81
N GLY A 17 11.70 11.85 -8.62
CA GLY A 17 11.34 11.65 -10.03
C GLY A 17 12.13 12.41 -11.10
N THR A 18 12.76 13.54 -10.78
CA THR A 18 13.42 14.34 -11.81
C THR A 18 14.92 14.09 -11.86
N SER A 19 15.34 12.89 -12.27
CA SER A 19 16.63 12.82 -12.96
C SER A 19 16.44 13.50 -14.32
N LYS A 20 16.51 14.84 -14.37
CA LYS A 20 16.85 15.49 -15.64
C LYS A 20 18.21 14.92 -16.02
N PRO A 21 18.36 14.20 -17.15
CA PRO A 21 19.67 13.81 -17.61
C PRO A 21 20.47 15.10 -17.81
N ALA A 22 21.69 15.16 -17.25
CA ALA A 22 22.61 16.24 -17.56
C ALA A 22 22.81 16.27 -19.09
N PRO A 23 22.80 17.45 -19.73
CA PRO A 23 23.03 17.54 -21.17
C PRO A 23 24.41 16.95 -21.49
N GLY A 24 24.46 15.82 -22.20
CA GLY A 24 25.71 15.25 -22.72
C GLY A 24 26.02 13.79 -22.38
N LEU A 25 25.18 13.04 -21.65
CA LEU A 25 25.37 11.59 -21.48
C LEU A 25 24.53 10.78 -22.47
N PRO A 26 25.11 9.76 -23.15
CA PRO A 26 24.35 8.88 -24.03
C PRO A 26 23.26 8.17 -23.23
N ALA A 27 22.07 8.05 -23.83
CA ALA A 27 20.90 7.41 -23.25
C ALA A 27 21.29 6.05 -22.66
N SER A 28 21.46 6.02 -21.34
CA SER A 28 21.73 4.78 -20.61
C SER A 28 20.57 3.84 -20.85
N HIS A 29 20.91 2.58 -21.12
CA HIS A 29 20.09 1.39 -21.36
C HIS A 29 18.63 1.50 -20.93
N PRO A 30 17.66 0.94 -21.70
CA PRO A 30 16.25 0.97 -21.37
C PRO A 30 16.07 0.45 -19.94
N SER A 31 15.81 1.38 -19.04
CA SER A 31 15.61 1.13 -17.62
C SER A 31 14.56 0.05 -17.48
N LEU A 32 14.94 -1.07 -16.87
CA LEU A 32 14.29 -2.38 -16.89
C LEU A 32 12.83 -2.43 -16.36
N SER A 33 12.24 -1.29 -16.00
CA SER A 33 10.81 -1.13 -15.69
C SER A 33 10.47 0.36 -15.62
N THR A 34 9.38 0.79 -16.24
CA THR A 34 8.87 2.16 -16.12
C THR A 34 8.53 2.48 -14.66
N ASN A 35 8.96 3.65 -14.18
CA ASN A 35 8.67 4.10 -12.82
C ASN A 35 7.14 4.22 -12.58
N LYS A 36 6.61 3.48 -11.60
CA LYS A 36 5.19 3.48 -11.20
C LYS A 36 4.91 4.22 -9.89
N VAL A 37 5.92 4.79 -9.24
CA VAL A 37 5.79 5.49 -7.96
C VAL A 37 4.78 6.64 -8.03
N PRO A 38 4.76 7.50 -9.08
CA PRO A 38 3.75 8.56 -9.17
C PRO A 38 2.31 8.05 -9.20
N ASP A 39 2.07 6.90 -9.84
CA ASP A 39 0.73 6.32 -9.92
C ASP A 39 0.30 5.71 -8.59
N LEU A 40 1.22 5.05 -7.89
CA LEU A 40 0.96 4.54 -6.55
C LEU A 40 0.74 5.68 -5.55
N GLN A 41 1.51 6.76 -5.63
CA GLN A 41 1.31 7.95 -4.79
C GLN A 41 -0.10 8.52 -4.96
N LYS A 42 -0.62 8.64 -6.19
CA LYS A 42 -2.00 9.08 -6.43
C LYS A 42 -3.04 8.18 -5.75
N ILE A 43 -2.83 6.86 -5.75
CA ILE A 43 -3.75 5.89 -5.13
C ILE A 43 -3.72 6.03 -3.60
N PHE A 44 -2.53 6.03 -3.00
CA PHE A 44 -2.39 6.02 -1.55
C PHE A 44 -2.59 7.39 -0.89
N GLN A 45 -2.41 8.49 -1.62
CA GLN A 45 -2.61 9.86 -1.12
C GLN A 45 -4.02 10.42 -1.39
N ARG A 46 -4.90 9.65 -2.04
CA ARG A 46 -6.30 10.05 -2.26
C ARG A 46 -7.00 10.31 -0.91
N SER A 47 -7.88 11.33 -0.85
CA SER A 47 -8.58 11.76 0.36
C SER A 47 -9.97 11.12 0.54
N ASP A 48 -10.03 9.80 0.39
CA ASP A 48 -11.23 8.96 0.36
C ASP A 48 -11.55 8.30 1.72
N GLY A 49 -10.86 8.70 2.79
CA GLY A 49 -11.13 8.27 4.17
C GLY A 49 -10.85 6.78 4.47
N LEU A 50 -10.44 6.00 3.46
CA LEU A 50 -10.09 4.58 3.61
C LEU A 50 -8.77 4.42 4.38
N PRO A 51 -8.71 3.48 5.33
CA PRO A 51 -7.47 3.18 6.04
C PRO A 51 -6.45 2.53 5.09
N VAL A 52 -5.16 2.68 5.42
CA VAL A 52 -4.06 2.25 4.54
C VAL A 52 -4.11 0.77 4.16
N HIS A 53 -4.59 -0.11 5.05
CA HIS A 53 -4.68 -1.56 4.82
C HIS A 53 -5.86 -1.98 3.91
N LEU A 54 -6.72 -1.05 3.49
CA LEU A 54 -7.80 -1.28 2.51
C LEU A 54 -7.70 -0.35 1.29
N LYS A 55 -6.60 0.42 1.19
CA LYS A 55 -6.48 1.56 0.27
C LYS A 55 -6.38 1.13 -1.19
N ARG A 56 -5.93 -0.08 -1.46
CA ARG A 56 -5.86 -0.67 -2.81
C ARG A 56 -7.19 -1.29 -3.24
N GLY A 57 -8.21 -1.27 -2.38
CA GLY A 57 -9.58 -1.63 -2.71
C GLY A 57 -9.90 -3.11 -2.55
N TYR A 58 -10.42 -3.73 -3.61
CA TYR A 58 -10.92 -5.12 -3.58
C TYR A 58 -9.89 -6.18 -3.14
N PRO A 59 -8.64 -6.22 -3.66
CA PRO A 59 -7.68 -7.25 -3.25
C PRO A 59 -7.39 -7.19 -1.75
N ASP A 60 -7.25 -5.99 -1.19
CA ASP A 60 -7.00 -5.78 0.24
C ASP A 60 -8.17 -6.29 1.10
N ARG A 61 -9.42 -6.02 0.67
CA ARG A 61 -10.63 -6.47 1.37
C ARG A 61 -10.78 -7.99 1.35
N MET A 62 -10.49 -8.62 0.21
CA MET A 62 -10.54 -10.09 0.11
C MET A 62 -9.49 -10.72 1.01
N LEU A 63 -8.25 -10.21 0.96
CA LEU A 63 -7.16 -10.72 1.79
C LEU A 63 -7.47 -10.54 3.28
N TYR A 64 -7.95 -9.37 3.69
CA TYR A 64 -8.32 -9.13 5.09
C TYR A 64 -9.39 -10.11 5.58
N ARG A 65 -10.46 -10.32 4.79
CA ARG A 65 -11.55 -11.22 5.16
C ARG A 65 -11.09 -12.68 5.26
N THR A 66 -10.28 -13.16 4.33
CA THR A 66 -9.78 -14.53 4.36
C THR A 66 -8.82 -14.74 5.52
N THR A 67 -7.92 -13.79 5.78
CA THR A 67 -7.03 -13.84 6.95
C THR A 67 -7.84 -13.87 8.24
N MET A 68 -8.84 -13.00 8.39
CA MET A 68 -9.69 -13.01 9.59
C MET A 68 -10.47 -14.31 9.77
N ALA A 69 -11.05 -14.85 8.69
CA ALA A 69 -11.75 -16.13 8.73
C ALA A 69 -10.81 -17.27 9.17
N LEU A 70 -9.59 -17.30 8.62
CA LEU A 70 -8.58 -18.29 9.00
C LEU A 70 -8.15 -18.13 10.46
N THR A 71 -7.92 -16.91 10.95
CA THR A 71 -7.51 -16.69 12.34
C THR A 71 -8.60 -17.08 13.33
N ILE A 72 -9.86 -16.76 13.04
CA ILE A 72 -11.00 -17.15 13.87
C ILE A 72 -11.15 -18.67 13.86
N GLY A 73 -11.14 -19.29 12.67
CA GLY A 73 -11.21 -20.74 12.53
C GLY A 73 -10.06 -21.46 13.24
N GLY A 74 -8.84 -20.98 13.08
CA GLY A 74 -7.66 -21.52 13.76
C GLY A 74 -7.75 -21.39 15.27
N THR A 75 -8.25 -20.27 15.79
CA THR A 75 -8.44 -20.08 17.24
C THR A 75 -9.47 -21.06 17.80
N ILE A 76 -10.60 -21.25 17.12
CA ILE A 76 -11.62 -22.22 17.52
C ILE A 76 -11.04 -23.64 17.49
N TYR A 77 -10.29 -23.98 16.45
CA TYR A 77 -9.63 -25.29 16.35
C TYR A 77 -8.65 -25.51 17.49
N CYS A 78 -7.82 -24.52 17.82
CA CYS A 78 -6.91 -24.59 18.96
C CYS A 78 -7.66 -24.83 20.27
N LEU A 79 -8.80 -24.16 20.50
CA LEU A 79 -9.62 -24.38 21.71
C LEU A 79 -10.18 -25.81 21.77
N ILE A 80 -10.67 -26.35 20.65
CA ILE A 80 -11.17 -27.73 20.57
C ILE A 80 -10.02 -28.73 20.84
N ALA A 81 -8.86 -28.51 20.21
CA ALA A 81 -7.70 -29.36 20.40
C ALA A 81 -7.21 -29.34 21.86
N LEU A 82 -7.16 -28.14 22.47
CA LEU A 82 -6.82 -27.98 23.88
C LEU A 82 -7.83 -28.67 24.80
N TYR A 83 -9.13 -28.53 24.51
CA TYR A 83 -10.17 -29.20 25.29
C TYR A 83 -10.01 -30.73 25.26
N ILE A 84 -9.81 -31.31 24.07
CA ILE A 84 -9.58 -32.76 23.93
C ILE A 84 -8.29 -33.18 24.64
N ALA A 85 -7.21 -32.40 24.50
CA ALA A 85 -5.93 -32.68 25.16
C ALA A 85 -6.02 -32.57 26.69
N SER A 86 -6.93 -31.75 27.22
CA SER A 86 -7.13 -31.57 28.66
C SER A 86 -7.91 -32.71 29.33
N GLN A 87 -8.59 -33.57 28.55
CA GLN A 87 -9.31 -34.71 29.09
C GLN A 87 -8.33 -35.85 29.45
N PRO A 88 -8.46 -36.48 30.63
CA PRO A 88 -7.64 -37.63 30.98
C PRO A 88 -7.94 -38.78 30.02
N LYS A 89 -6.89 -39.30 29.38
CA LYS A 89 -6.99 -40.56 28.64
C LYS A 89 -6.85 -41.70 29.65
N ASN A 90 -7.90 -42.51 29.77
CA ASN A 90 -7.81 -43.77 30.50
C ASN A 90 -6.83 -44.67 29.75
N GLN A 91 -5.81 -45.15 30.47
CA GLN A 91 -4.86 -46.18 30.04
C GLN A 91 -5.53 -47.55 30.14
#